data_AF-A0A7K2TAB8-F1
#
_entry.id   AF-A0A7K2TAB8-F1
#
_cell.length_a   1.000
_cell.length_b   1.000
_cell.length_c   1.000
_cell.angle_alpha   90.00
_cell.angle_beta   90.00
_cell.angle_gamma   90.00
#
_symmetry.space_group_name_H-M   'P 1'
#
loop_
_entity.id
_entity.type
_entity.pdbx_description
1 polymer ?
#
loop_
_entity_poly.entity_id
_entity_poly.type
_entity_poly.pdbx_seq_one_letter_code
_entity_poly.pdbx_strand_id
1 'polypeptide(L)'
;MPPRITAELRDDDGRAVNHKRVAGIMRTIGIEGVRLRRRHRTNVPDPAAAKAPDLIGRDFPAGAPNTKYVGDITYLPIGGKKFC
;
A
#
# COMPACT_ATOMS: atom_id res chain seq x y z
N MET A 1 -3.69 -14.75 0.79
CA MET A 1 -4.74 -14.14 1.64
C MET A 1 -6.07 -14.80 1.28
N PRO A 2 -6.83 -15.33 2.24
CA PRO A 2 -8.14 -15.92 1.96
C PRO A 2 -9.11 -14.87 1.38
N PRO A 3 -10.01 -15.26 0.46
CA PRO A 3 -11.08 -14.37 -0.02
C PRO A 3 -11.91 -13.82 1.15
N ARG A 4 -12.30 -12.53 1.15
CA ARG A 4 -13.09 -11.91 2.23
C ARG A 4 -14.41 -12.63 2.47
N ILE A 5 -15.05 -13.10 1.40
CA ILE A 5 -16.26 -13.93 1.44
C ILE A 5 -16.06 -15.23 2.26
N THR A 6 -14.84 -15.73 2.43
CA THR A 6 -14.56 -16.87 3.33
C THR A 6 -14.74 -16.50 4.80
N ALA A 7 -14.40 -15.26 5.17
CA ALA A 7 -14.63 -14.76 6.52
C ALA A 7 -16.13 -14.50 6.74
N GLU A 8 -16.81 -13.85 5.78
CA GLU A 8 -18.26 -13.61 5.83
C GLU A 8 -19.06 -14.92 5.95
N LEU A 9 -18.73 -15.95 5.15
CA LEU A 9 -19.36 -17.29 5.26
C LEU A 9 -19.16 -17.94 6.63
N ARG A 10 -18.07 -17.62 7.32
CA ARG A 10 -17.78 -18.17 8.65
C ARG A 10 -18.52 -17.38 9.74
N ASP A 11 -18.55 -16.07 9.61
CA ASP A 11 -19.04 -15.15 10.65
C ASP A 11 -20.57 -15.01 10.60
N ASP A 12 -21.17 -14.92 9.40
CA ASP A 12 -22.61 -14.70 9.22
C ASP A 12 -23.40 -16.01 9.08
N ASP A 13 -22.85 -17.01 8.36
CA ASP A 13 -23.53 -18.28 8.07
C ASP A 13 -23.05 -19.46 8.94
N GLY A 14 -22.00 -19.27 9.74
CA GLY A 14 -21.38 -20.34 10.55
C GLY A 14 -20.71 -21.45 9.73
N ARG A 15 -20.53 -21.26 8.42
CA ARG A 15 -20.02 -22.28 7.50
C ARG A 15 -18.50 -22.22 7.41
N ALA A 16 -17.83 -23.17 8.04
CA ALA A 16 -16.39 -23.34 7.92
C ALA A 16 -16.01 -23.95 6.55
N VAL A 17 -15.92 -23.10 5.51
CA VAL A 17 -15.49 -23.51 4.17
C VAL A 17 -14.00 -23.25 3.96
N ASN A 18 -13.28 -24.20 3.37
CA ASN A 18 -11.87 -24.01 3.03
C ASN A 18 -11.70 -22.87 2.00
N HIS A 19 -10.83 -21.90 2.32
CA HIS A 19 -10.53 -20.74 1.46
C HIS A 19 -10.11 -21.12 0.01
N LYS A 20 -9.50 -22.29 -0.20
CA LYS A 20 -9.15 -22.79 -1.54
C LYS A 20 -10.40 -23.14 -2.36
N ARG A 21 -11.43 -23.71 -1.73
CA ARG A 21 -12.71 -24.04 -2.37
C ARG A 21 -13.43 -22.78 -2.82
N VAL A 22 -13.50 -21.80 -1.91
CA VAL A 22 -14.07 -20.47 -2.20
C VAL A 22 -13.33 -19.81 -3.37
N ALA A 23 -12.00 -19.76 -3.33
CA ALA A 23 -11.18 -19.19 -4.39
C ALA A 23 -11.35 -19.91 -5.74
N GLY A 24 -11.52 -21.24 -5.72
CA GLY A 24 -11.79 -22.04 -6.92
C GLY A 24 -13.13 -21.68 -7.55
N ILE A 25 -14.19 -21.63 -6.74
CA ILE A 25 -15.54 -21.27 -7.21
C ILE A 25 -15.54 -19.86 -7.79
N MET A 26 -14.98 -18.88 -7.08
CA MET A 26 -14.86 -17.49 -7.54
C MET A 26 -14.16 -17.41 -8.91
N ARG A 27 -13.09 -18.18 -9.11
CA ARG A 27 -12.36 -18.25 -10.39
C ARG A 27 -13.23 -18.82 -11.51
N THR A 28 -13.98 -19.90 -11.25
CA THR A 28 -14.85 -20.53 -12.27
C THR A 28 -15.95 -19.59 -12.75
N ILE A 29 -16.47 -18.73 -11.87
CA ILE A 29 -17.56 -17.80 -12.19
C ILE A 29 -17.09 -16.37 -12.50
N GLY A 30 -15.78 -16.14 -12.58
CA GLY A 30 -15.22 -14.83 -12.92
C GLY A 30 -15.39 -13.74 -11.86
N ILE A 31 -15.64 -14.11 -10.59
CA ILE A 31 -15.73 -13.15 -9.50
C ILE A 31 -14.34 -12.86 -8.93
N GLU A 32 -13.99 -11.58 -8.84
CA GLU A 32 -12.71 -11.12 -8.31
C GLU A 32 -12.90 -10.25 -7.08
N GLY A 33 -11.97 -10.36 -6.13
CA GLY A 33 -11.98 -9.53 -4.93
C GLY A 33 -11.49 -8.11 -5.22
N VAL A 34 -12.38 -7.12 -5.15
CA VAL A 34 -11.99 -5.70 -5.24
C VAL A 34 -11.31 -5.25 -3.94
N ARG A 35 -10.09 -4.75 -4.06
CA ARG A 35 -9.37 -4.09 -2.95
C ARG A 35 -9.38 -2.58 -3.15
N LEU A 36 -10.34 -1.90 -2.55
CA LEU A 36 -10.32 -0.44 -2.43
C LEU A 36 -9.23 -0.05 -1.42
N ARG A 37 -7.99 0.17 -1.90
CA ARG A 37 -6.97 0.83 -1.06
C ARG A 37 -7.44 2.26 -0.82
N ARG A 38 -7.86 2.56 0.42
CA ARG A 38 -8.04 3.94 0.87
C ARG A 38 -6.68 4.64 0.75
N ARG A 39 -6.54 5.54 -0.22
CA ARG A 39 -5.31 6.31 -0.41
C ARG A 39 -5.28 7.41 0.65
N HIS A 40 -4.48 7.20 1.69
CA HIS A 40 -4.23 8.22 2.70
C HIS A 40 -3.29 9.28 2.11
N ARG A 41 -3.80 10.51 1.91
CA ARG A 41 -2.98 11.64 1.49
C ARG A 41 -2.28 12.18 2.75
N THR A 42 -1.01 11.84 2.89
CA THR A 42 -0.20 12.16 4.08
C THR A 42 0.44 13.54 3.99
N ASN A 43 0.47 14.15 2.80
CA ASN A 43 1.09 15.46 2.57
C ASN A 43 0.15 16.36 1.76
N VAL A 44 -0.25 17.48 2.36
CA VAL A 44 -0.86 18.61 1.67
C VAL A 44 0.27 19.61 1.43
N PRO A 45 0.76 19.75 0.19
CA PRO A 45 1.82 20.70 -0.10
C PRO A 45 1.29 22.11 0.15
N ASP A 46 2.10 22.94 0.80
CA ASP A 46 1.85 24.38 0.87
C ASP A 46 1.81 24.96 -0.56
N PRO A 47 0.69 25.54 -1.01
CA PRO A 47 0.57 26.11 -2.34
C PRO A 47 1.56 27.25 -2.62
N ALA A 48 2.04 27.93 -1.57
CA ALA A 48 2.97 29.05 -1.67
C ALA A 48 4.45 28.61 -1.66
N ALA A 49 4.73 27.35 -1.28
CA ALA A 49 6.10 26.84 -1.25
C ALA A 49 6.61 26.53 -2.66
N ALA A 50 7.74 27.13 -3.03
CA ALA A 50 8.46 26.74 -4.23
C ALA A 50 8.92 25.28 -4.10
N LYS A 51 8.66 24.46 -5.13
CA LYS A 51 9.17 23.09 -5.16
C LYS A 51 10.68 23.13 -5.17
N ALA A 52 11.31 22.33 -4.30
CA ALA A 52 12.74 22.11 -4.36
C ALA A 52 13.10 21.58 -5.76
N PRO A 53 14.14 22.12 -6.41
CA PRO A 53 14.56 21.66 -7.72
C PRO A 53 15.04 20.20 -7.64
N ASP A 54 14.63 19.39 -8.61
CA ASP A 54 15.14 18.03 -8.77
C ASP A 54 16.53 18.08 -9.43
N LEU A 55 17.57 18.19 -8.59
CA LEU A 55 18.95 18.41 -9.03
C LEU A 55 19.52 17.26 -9.88
N ILE A 56 18.95 16.06 -9.79
CA ILE A 56 19.41 14.88 -10.53
C ILE A 56 18.40 14.39 -11.58
N GLY A 57 17.25 15.06 -11.72
CA GLY A 57 16.21 14.68 -12.68
C GLY A 57 15.74 13.23 -12.53
N ARG A 58 15.71 12.69 -11.30
CA ARG A 58 15.48 11.27 -10.99
C ARG A 58 16.44 10.26 -11.65
N ASP A 59 17.63 10.68 -12.04
CA ASP A 59 18.71 9.81 -12.50
C ASP A 59 19.50 9.25 -11.31
N PHE A 60 19.02 8.13 -10.76
CA PHE A 60 19.61 7.46 -9.59
C PHE A 60 20.92 6.70 -9.84
N PRO A 61 21.17 6.09 -11.02
CA PRO A 61 22.45 5.44 -11.31
C PRO A 61 23.64 6.39 -11.15
N ALA A 62 24.67 5.98 -10.40
CA ALA A 62 25.91 6.75 -10.24
C ALA A 62 27.08 5.99 -10.86
N GLY A 63 27.92 6.68 -11.65
CA GLY A 63 29.10 6.09 -12.28
C GLY A 63 30.27 5.88 -11.32
N ALA A 64 30.30 6.61 -10.19
CA ALA A 64 31.30 6.49 -9.14
C ALA A 64 30.68 6.85 -7.77
N PRO A 65 31.23 6.34 -6.64
CA PRO A 65 30.82 6.76 -5.31
C PRO A 65 30.96 8.27 -5.11
N ASN A 66 30.19 8.84 -4.17
CA ASN A 66 30.25 10.26 -3.80
C ASN A 66 29.92 11.27 -4.91
N THR A 67 29.26 10.84 -5.99
CA THR A 67 28.84 11.72 -7.11
C THR A 67 27.37 12.10 -7.06
N LYS A 68 26.53 11.28 -6.42
CA LYS A 68 25.10 11.51 -6.23
C LYS A 68 24.71 11.10 -4.81
N TYR A 69 24.01 11.99 -4.11
CA TYR A 69 23.45 11.72 -2.79
C TYR A 69 21.93 11.78 -2.86
N VAL A 70 21.28 10.73 -2.38
CA VAL A 70 19.82 10.61 -2.33
C VAL A 70 19.46 10.10 -0.95
N GLY A 71 18.42 10.67 -0.35
CA GLY A 71 17.92 10.25 0.95
C GLY A 71 16.40 10.32 0.99
N ASP A 72 15.81 9.45 1.79
CA ASP A 72 14.42 9.49 2.18
C ASP A 72 14.29 9.78 3.68
N ILE A 73 13.15 10.35 4.09
CA ILE A 73 12.84 10.57 5.50
C ILE A 73 11.83 9.51 5.90
N THR A 74 12.22 8.65 6.84
CA THR A 74 11.31 7.71 7.49
C THR A 74 10.96 8.22 8.87
N TYR A 75 9.69 8.54 9.10
CA TYR A 75 9.17 8.86 10.43
C TYR A 75 9.06 7.59 11.26
N LEU A 76 9.85 7.49 12.32
CA LEU A 76 9.75 6.40 13.27
C LEU A 76 8.66 6.70 14.31
N PRO A 77 7.72 5.78 14.57
CA PRO A 77 6.67 6.01 15.55
C PRO A 77 7.26 6.02 16.97
N ILE A 78 7.17 7.15 17.67
CA ILE A 78 7.53 7.25 19.09
C ILE A 78 6.23 7.07 19.90
N GLY A 79 6.13 5.97 20.65
CA GLY A 79 5.05 5.78 21.63
C GLY A 79 3.65 5.50 21.06
N GLY A 80 3.54 4.76 19.96
CA GLY A 80 2.25 4.24 19.47
C GLY A 80 1.29 5.26 18.85
N LYS A 81 1.66 6.54 18.77
CA LYS A 81 0.88 7.55 18.05
C LYS A 81 1.33 7.62 16.59
N LYS A 82 0.36 7.57 15.68
CA LYS A 82 0.59 7.86 14.26
C LYS A 82 0.68 9.37 14.11
N PHE A 83 1.72 9.86 13.43
CA PHE A 83 1.78 11.27 13.04
C PHE A 83 0.60 11.56 12.10
N CYS A 84 -0.13 12.63 12.43
CA CYS A 84 -1.31 13.11 11.69
C CYS A 84 -0.89 13.87 10.44
#